data_AF-Q6R4R7-F1
#
_entry.id   AF-Q6R4R7-F1
#
_cell.length_a   1.000
_cell.length_b   1.000
_cell.length_c   1.000
_cell.angle_alpha   90.00
_cell.angle_beta   90.00
_cell.angle_gamma   90.00
#
_symmetry.space_group_name_H-M   'P 1'
#
loop_
_entity.id
_entity.type
_entity.pdbx_description
1 polymer ?
#
loop_
_entity_poly.entity_id
_entity_poly.type
_entity_poly.pdbx_seq_one_letter_code
_entity_poly.pdbx_strand_id
1 'polypeptide(L)'
;MGRGRVEMKRIENKINRQVTFSKRRAGLLKKAHEISILCDAEVSLIVFSHKGKLFEYSSESCMEKVLERYERYSYAEKQLKAPDSHVNAQTNWSMEYSRLKAKIELWERNQRHYLGEDLESISIKELQNLEQQLDTSLKHIPSRKVCK
;
A
#
# COMPACT_ATOMS: atom_id res chain seq x y z
N MET A 1 -13.95 -37.84 13.78
CA MET A 1 -13.14 -37.26 14.89
C MET A 1 -13.23 -35.73 14.80
N GLY A 2 -13.84 -35.08 15.80
CA GLY A 2 -14.02 -33.63 15.81
C GLY A 2 -12.70 -32.87 16.08
N ARG A 3 -12.69 -31.56 15.82
CA ARG A 3 -11.57 -30.70 16.21
C ARG A 3 -11.57 -30.51 17.73
N GLY A 4 -10.47 -30.85 18.40
CA GLY A 4 -10.27 -30.55 19.82
C GLY A 4 -10.14 -29.04 20.08
N ARG A 5 -10.51 -28.60 21.28
CA ARG A 5 -10.31 -27.22 21.74
C ARG A 5 -8.82 -26.93 21.86
N VAL A 6 -8.37 -25.78 21.37
CA VAL A 6 -6.98 -25.31 21.45
C VAL A 6 -6.94 -24.11 22.40
N GLU A 7 -5.94 -24.06 23.29
CA GLU A 7 -5.70 -22.90 24.14
C GLU A 7 -5.28 -21.68 23.33
N MET A 8 -5.77 -20.49 23.71
CA MET A 8 -5.45 -19.23 23.05
C MET A 8 -4.10 -18.67 23.54
N LYS A 9 -3.03 -19.39 23.21
CA LYS A 9 -1.64 -18.99 23.45
C LYS A 9 -0.78 -19.20 22.20
N ARG A 10 0.43 -18.65 22.21
CA ARG A 10 1.39 -18.87 21.11
C ARG A 10 1.67 -20.37 20.96
N ILE A 11 1.58 -20.87 19.73
CA ILE A 11 1.96 -22.26 19.42
C ILE A 11 3.48 -22.34 19.40
N GLU A 12 4.06 -23.11 20.32
CA GLU A 12 5.52 -23.24 20.44
C GLU A 12 6.14 -24.03 19.29
N ASN A 13 5.55 -25.17 18.94
CA ASN A 13 6.01 -26.00 17.84
C ASN A 13 5.92 -25.24 16.50
N LYS A 14 7.08 -25.01 15.86
CA LYS A 14 7.22 -24.24 14.62
C LYS A 14 6.41 -24.81 13.45
N ILE A 15 6.35 -26.13 13.31
CA ILE A 15 5.60 -26.80 12.23
C ILE A 15 4.10 -26.60 12.45
N ASN A 16 3.60 -26.88 13.66
CA ASN A 16 2.19 -26.69 14.00
C ASN A 16 1.77 -25.23 13.87
N ARG A 17 2.64 -24.29 14.26
CA ARG A 17 2.42 -22.85 14.10
C ARG A 17 2.30 -22.46 12.63
N GLN A 18 3.19 -22.95 11.76
CA GLN A 18 3.15 -22.66 10.33
C GLN A 18 1.88 -23.23 9.66
N VAL A 19 1.53 -24.48 9.96
CA VAL A 19 0.32 -25.13 9.42
C VAL A 19 -0.94 -24.40 9.91
N THR A 20 -0.97 -24.03 11.19
CA THR A 20 -2.10 -23.29 11.78
C THR A 20 -2.22 -21.89 11.18
N PHE A 21 -1.11 -21.18 10.98
CA PHE A 21 -1.08 -19.89 10.32
C PHE A 21 -1.69 -19.96 8.92
N SER A 22 -1.24 -20.91 8.08
CA SER A 22 -1.79 -21.09 6.73
C SER A 22 -3.30 -21.37 6.74
N LYS A 23 -3.76 -22.27 7.61
CA LYS A 23 -5.19 -22.64 7.72
C LYS A 23 -6.05 -21.50 8.26
N ARG A 24 -5.61 -20.82 9.32
CA ARG A 24 -6.36 -19.71 9.93
C ARG A 24 -6.37 -18.48 9.04
N ARG A 25 -5.27 -18.14 8.37
CA ARG A 25 -5.23 -17.04 7.40
C ARG A 25 -6.20 -17.28 6.25
N ALA A 26 -6.24 -18.50 5.68
CA ALA A 26 -7.20 -18.84 4.65
C ALA A 26 -8.66 -18.72 5.14
N GLY A 27 -8.94 -19.17 6.37
CA GLY A 27 -10.27 -18.99 6.99
C GLY A 27 -10.63 -17.53 7.26
N LEU A 28 -9.66 -16.70 7.66
CA LEU A 28 -9.85 -15.27 7.89
C LEU A 28 -10.14 -14.53 6.58
N LEU A 29 -9.41 -14.85 5.51
CA LEU A 29 -9.66 -14.32 4.17
C LEU A 29 -11.08 -14.65 3.70
N LYS A 30 -11.52 -15.90 3.90
CA LYS A 30 -12.89 -16.30 3.56
C LYS A 30 -13.92 -15.46 4.31
N LYS A 31 -13.72 -15.21 5.60
CA LYS A 31 -14.61 -14.37 6.41
C LYS A 31 -14.61 -12.91 6.00
N ALA A 32 -13.43 -12.35 5.70
CA ALA A 32 -13.31 -10.98 5.20
C ALA A 32 -14.06 -10.81 3.87
N HIS A 33 -13.95 -11.80 2.98
CA HIS A 33 -14.71 -11.85 1.74
C HIS A 33 -16.22 -11.98 1.96
N GLU A 34 -16.66 -12.88 2.85
CA GLU A 34 -18.08 -13.02 3.22
C GLU A 34 -18.66 -11.68 3.72
N ILE A 35 -17.97 -10.97 4.62
CA ILE A 35 -18.42 -9.66 5.13
C ILE A 35 -18.53 -8.64 4.01
N SER A 36 -17.52 -8.60 3.13
CA SER A 36 -17.51 -7.63 2.04
C SER A 36 -18.71 -7.81 1.11
N ILE A 37 -19.04 -9.06 0.75
CA ILE A 37 -20.18 -9.37 -0.12
C ILE A 37 -21.53 -9.22 0.59
N LEU A 38 -21.66 -9.73 1.82
CA LEU A 38 -22.95 -9.77 2.52
C LEU A 38 -23.40 -8.40 3.05
N CYS A 39 -22.44 -7.52 3.36
CA CYS A 39 -22.72 -6.24 4.00
C CYS A 39 -22.34 -5.03 3.13
N ASP A 40 -21.97 -5.25 1.86
CA ASP A 40 -21.45 -4.21 0.96
C ASP A 40 -20.37 -3.34 1.63
N ALA A 41 -19.43 -4.02 2.29
CA ALA A 41 -18.41 -3.39 3.10
C ALA A 41 -17.04 -3.46 2.42
N GLU A 42 -16.32 -2.34 2.43
CA GLU A 42 -14.90 -2.31 2.08
C GLU A 42 -14.09 -2.96 3.20
N VAL A 43 -13.44 -4.08 2.90
CA VAL A 43 -12.64 -4.83 3.88
C VAL A 43 -11.23 -5.01 3.33
N SER A 44 -10.23 -4.58 4.09
CA SER A 44 -8.83 -4.88 3.82
C SER A 44 -8.17 -5.56 5.00
N LEU A 45 -7.29 -6.52 4.71
CA LEU A 45 -6.59 -7.33 5.69
C LEU A 45 -5.09 -7.30 5.37
N ILE A 46 -4.28 -6.99 6.38
CA ILE A 46 -2.82 -7.01 6.30
C ILE A 46 -2.31 -7.99 7.36
N VAL A 47 -1.52 -8.99 6.95
CA VAL A 47 -0.95 -10.00 7.85
C VAL A 47 0.53 -10.18 7.58
N PHE A 48 1.35 -9.85 8.57
CA PHE A 48 2.77 -10.19 8.58
C PHE A 48 2.98 -11.54 9.27
N SER A 49 3.64 -12.46 8.58
CA SER A 49 4.07 -13.71 9.20
C SER A 49 5.23 -13.48 10.17
N HIS A 50 5.51 -14.48 11.02
CA HIS A 50 6.68 -14.46 11.91
C HIS A 50 8.04 -14.33 11.18
N LYS A 51 8.08 -14.53 9.86
CA LYS A 51 9.26 -14.33 9.02
C LYS A 51 9.29 -12.94 8.34
N GLY A 52 8.34 -12.06 8.64
CA GLY A 52 8.19 -10.75 7.99
C GLY A 52 7.49 -10.78 6.64
N LYS A 53 7.13 -11.97 6.09
CA LYS A 53 6.40 -12.03 4.82
C LYS A 53 5.01 -11.42 4.94
N LEU A 54 4.72 -10.46 4.07
CA LEU A 54 3.43 -9.78 3.90
C LEU A 54 2.42 -10.68 3.18
N PHE A 55 1.20 -10.70 3.69
CA PHE A 55 0.02 -11.26 3.05
C PHE A 55 -1.11 -10.24 3.17
N GLU A 56 -1.65 -9.84 2.02
CA GLU A 56 -2.69 -8.82 1.94
C GLU A 56 -3.92 -9.33 1.20
N TYR A 57 -5.05 -8.70 1.51
CA TYR A 57 -6.32 -8.87 0.82
C TYR A 57 -7.07 -7.56 0.87
N SER A 58 -7.70 -7.19 -0.23
CA SER A 58 -8.64 -6.07 -0.30
C SER A 58 -9.87 -6.54 -1.06
N SER A 59 -11.05 -6.13 -0.60
CA SER A 59 -12.29 -6.28 -1.38
C SER A 59 -12.27 -5.43 -2.64
N GLU A 60 -11.56 -4.30 -2.58
CA GLU A 60 -11.38 -3.38 -3.69
C GLU A 60 -10.21 -3.79 -4.58
N SER A 61 -10.24 -3.34 -5.83
CA SER A 61 -9.15 -3.55 -6.79
C SER A 61 -7.82 -2.94 -6.35
N CYS A 62 -7.84 -1.96 -5.44
CA CYS A 62 -6.66 -1.22 -5.02
C CYS A 62 -6.62 -1.02 -3.49
N MET A 63 -5.63 -1.62 -2.83
CA MET A 63 -5.40 -1.48 -1.39
C MET A 63 -5.06 -0.04 -1.00
N GLU A 64 -4.42 0.72 -1.88
CA GLU A 64 -4.03 2.12 -1.63
C GLU A 64 -5.24 3.00 -1.32
N LYS A 65 -6.39 2.76 -1.98
CA LYS A 65 -7.63 3.51 -1.73
C LYS A 65 -8.15 3.29 -0.32
N VAL A 66 -8.13 2.04 0.15
CA VAL A 66 -8.61 1.70 1.51
C VAL A 66 -7.66 2.27 2.56
N LEU A 67 -6.35 2.21 2.32
CA LEU A 67 -5.34 2.81 3.19
C LEU A 67 -5.47 4.33 3.25
N GLU A 68 -5.65 5.00 2.11
CA GLU A 68 -5.89 6.44 2.06
C GLU A 68 -7.17 6.84 2.82
N ARG A 69 -8.25 6.07 2.64
CA ARG A 69 -9.49 6.26 3.40
C ARG A 69 -9.22 6.11 4.89
N TYR A 70 -8.52 5.05 5.32
CA TYR A 70 -8.15 4.84 6.72
C TYR A 70 -7.30 5.99 7.29
N GLU A 71 -6.29 6.47 6.56
CA GLU A 71 -5.47 7.61 6.96
C GLU A 71 -6.32 8.85 7.22
N ARG A 72 -7.25 9.19 6.29
CA ARG A 72 -8.16 10.33 6.41
C ARG A 72 -9.08 10.20 7.63
N TYR A 73 -9.65 9.01 7.89
CA TYR A 73 -10.52 8.79 9.06
C TYR A 73 -9.74 8.81 10.37
N SER A 74 -8.57 8.17 10.43
CA SER A 74 -7.71 8.20 11.63
C SER A 74 -7.26 9.63 11.93
N TYR A 75 -6.99 10.43 10.90
CA TYR A 75 -6.72 11.86 11.04
C TYR A 75 -7.90 12.63 11.63
N ALA A 76 -9.10 12.47 11.06
CA ALA A 76 -10.31 13.12 11.55
C ALA A 76 -10.64 12.73 13.00
N GLU A 77 -10.47 11.45 13.35
CA GLU A 77 -10.67 10.97 14.72
C GLU A 77 -9.66 11.58 15.71
N LYS A 78 -8.40 11.75 15.30
CA LYS A 78 -7.37 12.42 16.11
C LYS A 78 -7.68 13.90 16.34
N GLN A 79 -8.24 14.59 15.35
CA GLN A 79 -8.68 15.99 15.48
C GLN A 79 -9.86 16.12 16.45
N LEU A 80 -10.81 15.18 16.43
CA LEU A 80 -11.97 15.17 17.34
C LEU A 80 -11.59 14.87 18.79
N LYS A 81 -10.57 14.02 19.02
CA LYS A 81 -10.13 13.64 20.38
C LYS A 81 -9.26 14.69 21.08
N ALA A 82 -8.73 15.67 20.35
CA ALA A 82 -7.86 16.70 20.93
C ALA A 82 -7.93 18.00 20.11
N PRO A 83 -9.01 18.78 20.24
CA PRO A 83 -9.16 20.05 19.53
C PRO A 83 -8.07 21.09 19.90
N ASP A 84 -7.39 20.94 21.05
CA ASP A 84 -6.53 21.98 21.64
C ASP A 84 -5.04 21.65 21.74
N SER A 85 -4.55 20.58 21.09
CA SER A 85 -3.13 20.24 21.15
C SER A 85 -2.38 20.79 19.94
N HIS A 86 -1.71 21.93 20.10
CA HIS A 86 -0.71 22.48 19.16
C HIS A 86 0.29 21.40 18.67
N VAL A 87 0.54 20.38 19.49
CA VAL A 87 1.39 19.21 19.23
C VAL A 87 0.83 18.31 18.12
N ASN A 88 -0.50 18.14 18.01
CA ASN A 88 -1.12 17.30 16.99
C ASN A 88 -1.06 17.97 15.62
N ALA A 89 -1.28 19.28 15.54
CA ALA A 89 -1.09 20.05 14.32
C ALA A 89 0.37 20.00 13.83
N GLN A 90 1.34 20.17 14.73
CA GLN A 90 2.78 20.08 14.40
C GLN A 90 3.17 18.70 13.87
N THR A 91 2.69 17.63 14.52
CA THR A 91 2.97 16.25 14.11
C THR A 91 2.34 15.93 12.75
N ASN A 92 1.13 16.46 12.50
CA ASN A 92 0.42 16.32 11.23
C ASN A 92 1.16 17.01 10.08
N TRP A 93 1.58 18.27 10.27
CA TRP A 93 2.39 18.98 9.29
C TRP A 93 3.71 18.27 9.01
N SER A 94 4.33 17.68 10.04
CA SER A 94 5.57 16.91 9.87
C SER A 94 5.39 15.68 8.98
N MET A 95 4.29 14.92 9.16
CA MET A 95 3.98 13.76 8.32
C MET A 95 3.63 14.16 6.87
N GLU A 96 2.74 15.15 6.70
CA GLU A 96 2.37 15.65 5.37
C GLU A 96 3.57 16.27 4.63
N TYR A 97 4.39 17.04 5.34
CA TYR A 97 5.65 17.57 4.81
C TYR A 97 6.60 16.45 4.39
N SER A 98 6.76 15.41 5.21
CA SER A 98 7.61 14.25 4.88
C SER A 98 7.08 13.50 3.65
N ARG A 99 5.77 13.30 3.54
CA ARG A 99 5.12 12.65 2.39
C ARG A 99 5.27 13.49 1.12
N LEU A 100 5.05 14.79 1.21
CA LEU A 100 5.17 15.71 0.08
C LEU A 100 6.63 15.85 -0.38
N LYS A 101 7.57 15.95 0.57
CA LYS A 101 9.01 15.99 0.30
C LYS A 101 9.48 14.72 -0.43
N ALA A 102 9.06 13.54 0.03
CA ALA A 102 9.37 12.28 -0.66
C ALA A 102 8.80 12.22 -2.09
N LYS A 103 7.61 12.80 -2.32
CA LYS A 103 7.04 12.92 -3.69
C LYS A 103 7.85 13.87 -4.57
N ILE A 104 8.28 15.01 -4.03
CA ILE A 104 9.12 15.98 -4.75
C ILE A 104 10.45 15.32 -5.13
N GLU A 105 11.13 14.68 -4.19
CA GLU A 105 12.41 13.99 -4.44
C GLU A 105 12.27 12.90 -5.51
N LEU A 106 11.15 12.15 -5.49
CA LEU A 106 10.84 11.17 -6.52
C LEU A 106 10.63 11.82 -7.90
N TRP A 107 9.90 12.93 -7.97
CA TRP A 107 9.65 13.64 -9.22
C TRP A 107 10.91 14.28 -9.79
N GLU A 108 11.74 14.91 -8.96
CA GLU A 108 13.03 15.46 -9.35
C GLU A 108 13.98 14.38 -9.87
N ARG A 109 14.00 13.20 -9.23
CA ARG A 109 14.76 12.04 -9.73
C ARG A 109 14.24 11.56 -11.09
N ASN A 110 12.92 11.41 -11.23
CA ASN A 110 12.35 10.99 -12.51
C ASN A 110 12.64 12.00 -13.63
N GLN A 111 12.58 13.30 -13.32
CA GLN A 111 12.95 14.36 -14.26
C GLN A 111 14.40 14.22 -14.73
N ARG A 112 15.35 14.01 -13.81
CA ARG A 112 16.77 13.72 -14.15
C ARG A 112 16.89 12.53 -15.09
N HIS A 113 16.19 11.43 -14.79
CA HIS A 113 16.19 10.25 -15.67
C HIS A 113 15.65 10.55 -17.08
N TYR A 114 14.57 11.32 -17.21
CA TYR A 114 14.04 11.74 -18.52
C TYR A 114 15.00 12.65 -19.29
N LEU A 115 15.85 13.41 -18.59
CA LEU A 115 16.91 14.23 -19.18
C LEU A 115 18.19 13.42 -19.49
N GLY A 116 18.22 12.13 -19.15
CA GLY A 116 19.36 11.25 -19.38
C GLY A 116 20.44 11.29 -18.27
N GLU A 117 20.12 11.89 -17.12
CA GLU A 117 21.02 12.01 -15.96
C GLU A 117 20.78 10.87 -14.96
N ASP A 118 21.80 10.54 -14.15
CA ASP A 118 21.76 9.55 -13.04
C ASP A 118 21.29 8.12 -13.39
N LEU A 119 21.44 7.71 -14.66
CA LEU A 119 20.99 6.41 -15.15
C LEU A 119 21.80 5.21 -14.62
N GLU A 120 22.97 5.45 -13.99
CA GLU A 120 23.87 4.40 -13.50
C GLU A 120 23.24 3.51 -12.41
N SER A 121 22.28 4.05 -11.66
CA SER A 121 21.63 3.35 -10.55
C SER A 121 20.34 2.61 -10.92
N ILE A 122 19.87 2.78 -12.16
CA ILE A 122 18.57 2.29 -12.63
C ILE A 122 18.70 0.84 -13.11
N SER A 123 17.75 -0.02 -12.73
CA SER A 123 17.74 -1.39 -13.25
C SER A 123 17.39 -1.43 -14.74
N ILE A 124 17.89 -2.44 -15.47
CA ILE A 124 17.61 -2.61 -16.91
C ILE A 124 16.09 -2.59 -17.21
N LYS A 125 15.27 -3.16 -16.31
CA LYS A 125 13.81 -3.15 -16.45
C LYS A 125 13.22 -1.75 -16.35
N GLU A 126 13.69 -0.95 -15.40
CA GLU A 126 13.25 0.44 -15.25
C GLU A 126 13.71 1.29 -16.43
N LEU A 127 14.91 1.03 -16.96
CA LEU A 127 15.44 1.71 -18.14
C LEU A 127 14.63 1.40 -19.40
N GLN A 128 14.24 0.14 -19.61
CA GLN A 128 13.35 -0.27 -20.70
C GLN A 128 11.97 0.39 -20.58
N ASN A 129 11.42 0.48 -19.37
CA ASN A 129 10.15 1.18 -19.12
C ASN A 129 10.28 2.69 -19.39
N LEU A 130 11.41 3.30 -19.03
CA LEU A 130 11.70 4.71 -19.31
C LEU A 130 11.78 4.97 -20.82
N GLU A 131 12.49 4.13 -21.56
CA GLU A 131 12.58 4.19 -23.02
C GLU A 131 11.21 4.08 -23.69
N GLN A 132 10.39 3.11 -23.26
CA GLN A 132 9.04 2.92 -23.78
C GLN A 132 8.15 4.16 -23.53
N GLN A 133 8.29 4.80 -22.36
CA GLN A 133 7.54 6.02 -22.03
C GLN A 133 7.98 7.21 -22.89
N LEU A 134 9.28 7.36 -23.13
CA LEU A 134 9.83 8.40 -24.01
C LEU A 134 9.38 8.20 -25.46
N ASP A 135 9.47 6.97 -25.99
CA ASP A 135 9.02 6.65 -27.35
C ASP A 135 7.51 6.90 -27.54
N THR A 136 6.69 6.49 -26.56
CA THR A 136 5.25 6.76 -26.56
C THR A 136 4.98 8.26 -26.55
N SER A 137 5.69 9.01 -25.71
CA SER A 137 5.55 10.48 -25.63
C SER A 137 5.97 11.17 -26.93
N LEU A 138 7.07 10.73 -27.56
CA LEU A 138 7.53 11.25 -28.85
C LEU A 138 6.51 11.01 -29.97
N LYS A 139 5.82 9.85 -30.00
CA LYS A 139 4.74 9.57 -30.96
C LYS A 139 3.54 10.50 -30.81
N HIS A 140 3.27 11.02 -29.61
CA HIS A 140 2.18 11.98 -29.39
C HIS A 140 2.53 13.42 -29.82
N ILE A 141 3.82 13.79 -29.89
CA ILE A 141 4.22 15.17 -30.27
C ILE A 141 3.74 15.55 -31.68
N PRO A 142 3.92 14.72 -32.73
CA PRO A 142 3.38 15.00 -34.06
C PRO A 142 1.87 15.20 -34.07
N SER A 143 1.11 14.39 -33.32
CA SER A 143 -0.36 14.50 -33.27
C SER A 143 -0.85 15.84 -32.73
N ARG A 144 -0.07 16.50 -31.86
CA ARG A 144 -0.39 17.85 -31.36
C ARG A 144 0.01 18.97 -32.32
N LYS A 145 0.96 18.73 -33.22
CA LYS A 145 1.36 19.72 -34.24
C LYS A 145 0.36 19.82 -35.41
N VAL A 146 -0.56 18.86 -35.55
CA VAL A 146 -1.59 18.85 -36.62
C VAL A 146 -2.89 19.57 -36.21
N CYS A 147 -3.05 19.94 -34.94
CA CYS A 147 -4.14 20.81 -34.50
C CYS A 147 -3.72 22.29 -34.52
N LYS A 148 -3.60 22.86 -35.72
CA LYS A 148 -3.71 24.29 -35.99
C LYS A 148 -4.48 24.51 -37.28
#